data_AF-A0A8T4MK88-F1
#
_entry.id   AF-A0A8T4MK88-F1
#
_cell.length_a   1.000
_cell.length_b   1.000
_cell.length_c   1.000
_cell.angle_alpha   90.00
_cell.angle_beta   90.00
_cell.angle_gamma   90.00
#
_symmetry.space_group_name_H-M   'P 1'
#
loop_
_entity.id
_entity.type
_entity.pdbx_description
1 polymer ?
#
loop_
_entity_poly.entity_id
_entity_poly.type
_entity_poly.pdbx_seq_one_letter_code
_entity_poly.pdbx_strand_id
1 'polypeptide(L)'
;MKTINFLMIITCLINLIFLVQPALALTANSSNYSVSMFGTGIATGKPSSINYNSTFLSEAKGTTRNAESGTYTANIGFFDDTIYYRSASITSYSISPSSAVVGSSISLSISALNVQSVWARIVAPNSQEQTKDLVNGQFVVYNPPSIVGRYNVTFYANSSSGAIASAVDYFELTSSPVTPPVQQPSGGGGSGGGGGTTTIIEQCVYFWDCTPWGLCADGNQTRECRNTGTCNGTESKPVEEMPCSKALFDIALNLKKINLTENNTLKFSVELVEKRGAEKIDVYVKYTIINKDNEEIFSQIETKAVQGNLSYQKEIEEIGLVDGEYALRVDIFYGYEQRAFAEQKFKIKDQEIKIEESSLKIQKTNRLILLGIAIITSAIAFFVVYLLIRFNKLLKRFNEQARRKRKAFTYGLVVLLIFVLLAIIPKTNIAGKTIGNLSSYNWKIILLLLLIFFVLALLIVLRKRIIGFLFRMTDNYKKHPKNSVKGLMNKKVYTESGYYIGKIDDVILGENRIESLKIKVDKKHKLKAKGVIIDYKHVKGVSEIIIIEEKAAEHLEKFGLMST
;
A
#
# COMPACT_ATOMS: atom_id res chain seq x y z
N MET A 1 32.15 14.47 -37.09
CA MET A 1 30.78 14.99 -37.29
C MET A 1 29.71 13.91 -37.17
N LYS A 2 29.82 12.75 -37.82
CA LYS A 2 28.76 11.70 -37.79
C LYS A 2 28.35 11.20 -36.38
N THR A 3 29.26 11.15 -35.40
CA THR A 3 28.95 10.69 -34.02
C THR A 3 28.27 11.74 -33.15
N ILE A 4 28.39 13.03 -33.47
CA ILE A 4 27.74 14.11 -32.70
C ILE A 4 26.26 14.19 -33.07
N ASN A 5 25.93 14.03 -34.36
CA ASN A 5 24.54 14.02 -34.82
C ASN A 5 23.76 12.82 -34.26
N PHE A 6 24.39 11.65 -34.13
CA PHE A 6 23.73 10.48 -33.56
C PHE A 6 23.38 10.66 -32.07
N LEU A 7 24.28 11.27 -31.29
CA LEU A 7 24.03 11.54 -29.87
C LEU A 7 22.92 12.60 -29.69
N MET A 8 22.90 13.62 -30.56
CA MET A 8 21.88 14.67 -30.54
C MET A 8 20.49 14.14 -30.92
N ILE A 9 20.42 13.21 -31.87
CA ILE A 9 19.19 12.52 -32.26
C ILE A 9 18.67 11.64 -31.12
N ILE A 10 19.54 10.94 -30.40
CA ILE A 10 19.16 10.14 -29.23
C ILE A 10 18.65 11.03 -28.08
N THR A 11 19.31 12.16 -27.78
CA THR A 11 18.79 13.09 -26.75
C THR A 11 17.49 13.75 -27.17
N CYS A 12 17.28 14.04 -28.46
CA CYS A 12 15.97 14.50 -28.95
C CYS A 12 14.89 13.42 -28.82
N LEU A 13 15.18 12.17 -29.18
CA LEU A 13 14.24 11.04 -29.05
C LEU A 13 13.86 10.75 -27.59
N ILE A 14 14.83 10.80 -26.68
CA ILE A 14 14.57 10.61 -25.24
C ILE A 14 13.70 11.75 -24.71
N ASN A 15 13.98 13.01 -25.07
CA ASN A 15 13.13 14.14 -24.65
C ASN A 15 11.73 14.10 -25.30
N LEU A 16 11.61 13.61 -26.54
CA LEU A 16 10.32 13.43 -27.21
C LEU A 16 9.48 12.35 -26.51
N ILE A 17 10.08 11.26 -26.04
CA ILE A 17 9.40 10.22 -25.25
C ILE A 17 8.92 10.77 -23.89
N PHE A 18 9.63 11.74 -23.30
CA PHE A 18 9.18 12.40 -22.06
C PHE A 18 8.09 13.46 -22.27
N LEU A 19 8.02 14.06 -23.47
CA LEU A 19 6.97 15.04 -23.84
C LEU A 19 5.67 14.35 -24.29
N VAL A 20 5.77 13.15 -24.87
CA VAL A 20 4.60 12.31 -25.15
C VAL A 20 4.30 11.46 -23.92
N GLN A 21 3.87 12.09 -22.84
CA GLN A 21 3.05 11.38 -21.86
C GLN A 21 1.75 11.04 -22.60
N PRO A 22 1.39 9.76 -22.82
CA PRO A 22 0.05 9.47 -23.25
C PRO A 22 -0.84 10.03 -22.15
N ALA A 23 -1.71 10.97 -22.49
CA ALA A 23 -2.91 11.21 -21.71
C ALA A 23 -3.62 9.85 -21.71
N LEU A 24 -3.34 9.05 -20.68
CA LEU A 24 -4.11 7.86 -20.37
C LEU A 24 -5.47 8.39 -19.97
N ALA A 25 -6.32 8.60 -20.98
CA ALA A 25 -7.74 8.60 -20.79
C ALA A 25 -8.03 7.27 -20.09
N LEU A 26 -8.26 7.38 -18.77
CA LEU A 26 -8.89 6.33 -18.00
C LEU A 26 -10.22 6.06 -18.70
N THR A 27 -10.24 5.04 -19.55
CA THR A 27 -11.47 4.40 -19.96
C THR A 27 -12.05 3.78 -18.70
N ALA A 28 -12.95 4.52 -18.07
CA ALA A 28 -13.82 3.99 -17.02
C ALA A 28 -14.77 3.00 -17.69
N ASN A 29 -14.32 1.74 -17.81
CA ASN A 29 -15.22 0.63 -18.11
C ASN A 29 -15.96 0.26 -16.83
N SER A 30 -17.16 0.82 -16.67
CA SER A 30 -18.15 0.36 -15.71
C SER A 30 -18.87 -0.86 -16.28
N SER A 31 -18.35 -2.06 -16.01
CA SER A 31 -19.12 -3.29 -16.10
C SER A 31 -19.73 -3.54 -14.73
N ASN A 32 -20.95 -3.04 -14.54
CA ASN A 32 -22.02 -3.57 -13.67
C ASN A 32 -23.05 -2.47 -13.38
N TYR A 33 -23.99 -2.31 -14.32
CA TYR A 33 -25.33 -1.89 -13.94
C TYR A 33 -25.98 -3.05 -13.17
N SER A 34 -26.23 -2.84 -11.89
CA SER A 34 -27.28 -3.57 -11.16
C SER A 34 -28.51 -2.67 -11.16
N VAL A 35 -29.45 -2.94 -12.05
CA VAL A 35 -30.80 -2.38 -11.98
C VAL A 35 -31.62 -3.29 -11.05
N SER A 36 -31.63 -2.95 -9.76
CA SER A 36 -32.66 -3.34 -8.79
C SER A 36 -32.49 -2.38 -7.61
N MET A 37 -33.44 -1.56 -7.17
CA MET A 37 -34.85 -1.43 -7.47
C MET A 37 -35.22 0.05 -7.30
N PHE A 38 -36.18 0.48 -8.11
CA PHE A 38 -37.03 1.63 -7.81
C PHE A 38 -37.77 1.41 -6.48
N GLY A 39 -37.88 2.49 -5.72
CA GLY A 39 -38.85 2.71 -4.65
C GLY A 39 -38.57 4.11 -4.12
N THR A 40 -39.19 5.19 -4.59
CA THR A 40 -40.55 5.36 -5.11
C THR A 40 -40.56 6.50 -6.15
N GLY A 41 -40.85 6.17 -7.40
CA GLY A 41 -41.34 7.09 -8.41
C GLY A 41 -42.67 6.53 -8.92
N ILE A 42 -43.74 7.28 -8.67
CA ILE A 42 -45.13 6.91 -8.94
C ILE A 42 -45.32 6.66 -10.45
N ALA A 43 -45.75 5.45 -10.81
CA ALA A 43 -46.45 5.18 -12.06
C ALA A 43 -47.81 4.58 -11.68
N THR A 44 -48.88 5.29 -12.02
CA THR A 44 -50.26 4.90 -11.76
C THR A 44 -50.72 3.86 -12.78
N GLY A 45 -51.16 2.70 -12.29
CA GLY A 45 -51.96 1.74 -13.05
C GLY A 45 -53.23 1.42 -12.26
N LYS A 46 -54.38 1.32 -12.93
CA LYS A 46 -55.65 0.88 -12.33
C LYS A 46 -55.72 -0.65 -12.36
N PRO A 47 -55.66 -1.36 -11.22
CA PRO A 47 -56.24 -2.70 -11.13
C PRO A 47 -57.66 -2.58 -10.58
N SER A 48 -58.66 -2.75 -11.43
CA SER A 48 -60.02 -3.05 -10.97
C SER A 48 -60.17 -4.57 -10.84
N SER A 49 -60.48 -5.05 -9.63
CA SER A 49 -61.12 -6.36 -9.43
C SER A 49 -62.26 -6.19 -8.42
N ILE A 50 -63.29 -7.04 -8.56
CA ILE A 50 -64.62 -6.90 -7.95
C ILE A 50 -64.63 -6.95 -6.41
N ASN A 51 -63.52 -7.31 -5.77
CA ASN A 51 -63.51 -7.67 -4.34
C ASN A 51 -62.54 -6.86 -3.46
N TYR A 52 -61.77 -5.90 -3.98
CA TYR A 52 -60.90 -5.06 -3.13
C TYR A 52 -60.69 -3.68 -3.74
N ASN A 53 -60.98 -2.64 -2.95
CA ASN A 53 -60.70 -1.24 -3.27
C ASN A 53 -59.57 -0.76 -2.35
N SER A 54 -58.38 -0.52 -2.89
CA SER A 54 -57.27 0.08 -2.15
C SER A 54 -56.84 1.36 -2.83
N THR A 55 -57.01 2.49 -2.15
CA THR A 55 -56.52 3.81 -2.55
C THR A 55 -55.23 4.09 -1.78
N PHE A 56 -54.11 4.26 -2.49
CA PHE A 56 -52.89 4.83 -1.93
C PHE A 56 -52.61 6.17 -2.61
N LEU A 57 -52.58 7.24 -1.81
CA LEU A 57 -52.24 8.60 -2.23
C LEU A 57 -50.76 8.84 -1.93
N SER A 58 -49.99 9.27 -2.92
CA SER A 58 -48.60 9.69 -2.73
C SER A 58 -48.39 11.02 -3.45
N GLU A 59 -47.95 12.04 -2.73
CA GLU A 59 -47.81 13.42 -3.21
C GLU A 59 -46.36 13.89 -3.02
N ALA A 60 -45.79 14.51 -4.05
CA ALA A 60 -44.40 14.99 -4.08
C ALA A 60 -44.35 16.50 -3.81
N LYS A 61 -43.50 16.96 -2.88
CA LYS A 61 -43.24 18.39 -2.61
C LYS A 61 -42.11 18.92 -3.49
N GLY A 62 -42.36 20.00 -4.22
CA GLY A 62 -41.34 20.83 -4.87
C GLY A 62 -41.82 22.30 -4.87
N THR A 63 -40.92 23.24 -4.67
CA THR A 63 -41.24 24.69 -4.71
C THR A 63 -41.48 25.16 -6.14
N THR A 64 -42.38 26.12 -6.32
CA THR A 64 -42.77 26.65 -7.63
C THR A 64 -41.65 27.45 -8.31
N ARG A 65 -41.19 26.99 -9.47
CA ARG A 65 -40.73 27.88 -10.55
C ARG A 65 -41.56 27.57 -11.77
N ASN A 66 -42.30 28.56 -12.27
CA ASN A 66 -42.88 28.47 -13.60
C ASN A 66 -41.73 28.30 -14.59
N ALA A 67 -41.73 27.19 -15.33
CA ALA A 67 -40.86 27.06 -16.50
C ALA A 67 -41.52 27.84 -17.64
N GLU A 68 -41.22 29.15 -17.72
CA GLU A 68 -41.56 29.95 -18.89
C GLU A 68 -40.50 29.75 -19.97
N SER A 69 -40.94 29.30 -21.15
CA SER A 69 -40.21 29.52 -22.39
C SER A 69 -41.08 30.36 -23.32
N GLY A 70 -40.47 31.07 -24.28
CA GLY A 70 -41.19 32.00 -25.17
C GLY A 70 -42.31 31.37 -26.02
N THR A 71 -42.55 30.07 -25.96
CA THR A 71 -43.57 29.37 -26.76
C THR A 71 -44.54 28.49 -25.96
N TYR A 72 -44.30 28.19 -24.68
CA TYR A 72 -45.24 27.37 -23.89
C TYR A 72 -45.23 27.72 -22.40
N THR A 73 -46.42 27.70 -21.81
CA THR A 73 -46.66 27.79 -20.37
C THR A 73 -47.45 26.56 -19.96
N ALA A 74 -46.88 25.71 -19.09
CA ALA A 74 -47.60 24.60 -18.49
C ALA A 74 -47.77 24.88 -16.99
N ASN A 75 -49.03 25.06 -16.57
CA ASN A 75 -49.38 25.24 -15.16
C ASN A 75 -49.55 23.86 -14.52
N ILE A 76 -48.70 23.55 -13.55
CA ILE A 76 -48.83 22.39 -12.70
C ILE A 76 -49.27 22.93 -11.33
N GLY A 77 -50.58 23.12 -11.15
CA GLY A 77 -51.15 23.55 -9.86
C GLY A 77 -51.31 22.34 -8.92
N PHE A 78 -50.98 22.49 -7.63
CA PHE A 78 -51.25 21.46 -6.62
C PHE A 78 -51.77 22.02 -5.28
N PHE A 79 -52.36 21.08 -4.54
CA PHE A 79 -53.43 21.18 -3.54
C PHE A 79 -52.97 21.68 -2.15
N ASP A 80 -53.86 22.40 -1.46
CA ASP A 80 -53.60 23.19 -0.24
C ASP A 80 -53.46 22.39 1.09
N ASP A 81 -53.32 21.05 1.09
CA ASP A 81 -53.33 20.26 2.34
C ASP A 81 -52.33 19.08 2.36
N THR A 82 -51.03 19.33 2.61
CA THR A 82 -50.04 18.23 2.77
C THR A 82 -49.40 18.13 4.16
N ILE A 83 -49.84 17.12 4.91
CA ILE A 83 -49.35 16.70 6.24
C ILE A 83 -48.00 15.98 6.09
N TYR A 84 -46.96 16.40 6.84
CA TYR A 84 -45.67 15.71 6.89
C TYR A 84 -45.80 14.43 7.74
N TYR A 85 -45.58 13.27 7.12
CA TYR A 85 -45.59 11.98 7.80
C TYR A 85 -44.16 11.63 8.26
N ARG A 86 -43.93 11.60 9.57
CA ARG A 86 -42.67 11.09 10.13
C ARG A 86 -42.58 9.58 9.87
N SER A 87 -41.52 9.13 9.21
CA SER A 87 -41.26 7.71 9.03
C SER A 87 -40.88 7.05 10.36
N ALA A 88 -41.47 5.88 10.63
CA ALA A 88 -41.02 5.02 11.73
C ALA A 88 -39.62 4.48 11.42
N SER A 89 -38.76 4.35 12.43
CA SER A 89 -37.40 3.80 12.27
C SER A 89 -37.05 2.89 13.43
N ILE A 90 -36.69 1.63 13.15
CA ILE A 90 -36.25 0.68 14.18
C ILE A 90 -34.77 0.94 14.49
N THR A 91 -34.47 1.30 15.73
CA THR A 91 -33.09 1.57 16.20
C THR A 91 -32.37 0.31 16.66
N SER A 92 -33.10 -0.64 17.25
CA SER A 92 -32.56 -1.93 17.69
C SER A 92 -33.67 -2.95 17.91
N TYR A 93 -33.32 -4.23 17.91
CA TYR A 93 -34.20 -5.35 18.27
C TYR A 93 -33.37 -6.50 18.82
N SER A 94 -33.98 -7.44 19.54
CA SER A 94 -33.29 -8.64 20.02
C SER A 94 -34.22 -9.82 20.26
N ILE A 95 -33.65 -11.03 20.15
CA ILE A 95 -34.28 -12.31 20.51
C ILE A 95 -33.35 -13.03 21.48
N SER A 96 -33.83 -13.39 22.67
CA SER A 96 -33.04 -14.09 23.69
C SER A 96 -33.83 -15.18 24.40
N PRO A 97 -33.34 -16.44 24.46
CA PRO A 97 -32.16 -16.96 23.76
C PRO A 97 -32.45 -17.21 22.27
N SER A 98 -31.41 -17.25 21.42
CA SER A 98 -31.52 -17.60 20.00
C SER A 98 -31.66 -19.11 19.75
N SER A 99 -31.38 -19.94 20.75
CA SER A 99 -31.65 -21.38 20.75
C SER A 99 -32.19 -21.82 22.10
N ALA A 100 -33.25 -22.61 22.12
CA ALA A 100 -33.88 -23.10 23.35
C ALA A 100 -34.43 -24.51 23.19
N VAL A 101 -34.76 -25.18 24.30
CA VAL A 101 -35.48 -26.46 24.27
C VAL A 101 -36.99 -26.22 24.26
N VAL A 102 -37.76 -27.14 23.67
CA VAL A 102 -39.23 -27.10 23.69
C VAL A 102 -39.74 -26.90 25.13
N GLY A 103 -40.65 -25.93 25.30
CA GLY A 103 -41.17 -25.51 26.62
C GLY A 103 -40.42 -24.33 27.23
N SER A 104 -39.25 -23.96 26.69
CA SER A 104 -38.57 -22.71 27.05
C SER A 104 -39.33 -21.52 26.50
N SER A 105 -39.26 -20.43 27.23
CA SER A 105 -39.82 -19.14 26.85
C SER A 105 -38.74 -18.29 26.16
N ILE A 106 -39.16 -17.41 25.25
CA ILE A 106 -38.29 -16.59 24.39
C ILE A 106 -38.61 -15.12 24.66
N SER A 107 -37.59 -14.30 24.96
CA SER A 107 -37.75 -12.86 25.14
C SER A 107 -37.53 -12.12 23.83
N LEU A 108 -38.47 -11.25 23.46
CA LEU A 108 -38.43 -10.41 22.27
C LEU A 108 -38.38 -8.94 22.68
N SER A 109 -37.50 -8.13 22.09
CA SER A 109 -37.51 -6.68 22.28
C SER A 109 -37.27 -5.91 20.99
N ILE A 110 -37.80 -4.69 20.95
CA ILE A 110 -37.68 -3.75 19.83
C ILE A 110 -37.61 -2.33 20.39
N SER A 111 -36.71 -1.51 19.85
CA SER A 111 -36.66 -0.07 20.09
C SER A 111 -36.76 0.65 18.74
N ALA A 112 -37.62 1.65 18.67
CA ALA A 112 -37.92 2.39 17.45
C ALA A 112 -38.30 3.86 17.75
N LEU A 113 -38.10 4.73 16.77
CA LEU A 113 -38.38 6.17 16.82
C LEU A 113 -39.58 6.52 15.94
N ASN A 114 -40.32 7.57 16.33
CA ASN A 114 -41.52 8.06 15.63
C ASN A 114 -42.62 7.00 15.47
N VAL A 115 -42.79 6.14 16.49
CA VAL A 115 -43.72 5.01 16.45
C VAL A 115 -44.90 5.21 17.37
N GLN A 116 -46.06 4.77 16.92
CA GLN A 116 -47.29 4.64 17.70
C GLN A 116 -47.43 3.22 18.26
N SER A 117 -47.08 2.20 17.47
CA SER A 117 -47.16 0.80 17.89
C SER A 117 -46.00 -0.02 17.35
N VAL A 118 -45.66 -1.09 18.08
CA VAL A 118 -44.64 -2.07 17.70
C VAL A 118 -45.16 -3.47 17.98
N TRP A 119 -44.85 -4.42 17.10
CA TRP A 119 -45.24 -5.83 17.26
C TRP A 119 -44.24 -6.75 16.56
N ALA A 120 -44.29 -8.05 16.86
CA ALA A 120 -43.55 -9.07 16.14
C ALA A 120 -44.52 -10.06 15.48
N ARG A 121 -44.24 -10.43 14.23
CA ARG A 121 -44.86 -11.56 13.53
C ARG A 121 -43.90 -12.74 13.56
N ILE A 122 -44.35 -13.85 14.13
CA ILE A 122 -43.55 -15.05 14.38
C ILE A 122 -44.12 -16.18 13.53
N VAL A 123 -43.30 -16.74 12.66
CA VAL A 123 -43.66 -17.84 11.75
C VAL A 123 -42.95 -19.10 12.20
N ALA A 124 -43.73 -20.08 12.68
CA ALA A 124 -43.25 -21.37 13.12
C ALA A 124 -42.79 -22.26 11.94
N PRO A 125 -42.03 -23.34 12.20
CA PRO A 125 -41.55 -24.26 11.15
C PRO A 125 -42.65 -24.88 10.29
N ASN A 126 -43.85 -25.05 10.86
CA ASN A 126 -45.03 -25.57 10.16
C ASN A 126 -45.85 -24.46 9.46
N SER A 127 -45.27 -23.27 9.28
CA SER A 127 -45.91 -22.09 8.69
C SER A 127 -47.10 -21.52 9.47
N GLN A 128 -47.30 -21.92 10.73
CA GLN A 128 -48.25 -21.23 11.61
C GLN A 128 -47.71 -19.86 11.99
N GLU A 129 -48.52 -18.82 11.81
CA GLU A 129 -48.17 -17.45 12.16
C GLU A 129 -48.80 -17.03 13.49
N GLN A 130 -48.05 -16.28 14.29
CA GLN A 130 -48.54 -15.65 15.51
C GLN A 130 -48.05 -14.20 15.56
N THR A 131 -48.93 -13.29 15.96
CA THR A 131 -48.56 -11.89 16.20
C THR A 131 -48.48 -11.63 17.69
N LYS A 132 -47.39 -10.99 18.12
CA LYS A 132 -47.17 -10.60 19.51
C LYS A 132 -46.98 -9.10 19.60
N ASP A 133 -47.89 -8.43 20.31
CA ASP A 133 -47.73 -7.01 20.62
C ASP A 133 -46.51 -6.81 21.52
N LEU A 134 -45.69 -5.81 21.16
CA LEU A 134 -44.49 -5.46 21.89
C LEU A 134 -44.65 -4.08 22.53
N VAL A 135 -43.79 -3.76 23.48
CA VAL A 135 -43.68 -2.40 24.04
C VAL A 135 -42.32 -1.84 23.63
N ASN A 136 -42.33 -0.62 23.10
CA ASN A 136 -41.14 0.02 22.58
C ASN A 136 -40.07 0.18 23.68
N GLY A 137 -38.88 -0.37 23.45
CA GLY A 137 -37.76 -0.37 24.39
C GLY A 137 -37.86 -1.41 25.53
N GLN A 138 -38.81 -2.35 25.50
CA GLN A 138 -39.00 -3.36 26.55
C GLN A 138 -38.94 -4.79 26.01
N PHE A 139 -38.67 -5.73 26.90
CA PHE A 139 -38.72 -7.17 26.64
C PHE A 139 -40.11 -7.72 26.88
N VAL A 140 -40.59 -8.53 25.95
CA VAL A 140 -41.86 -9.26 26.04
C VAL A 140 -41.57 -10.75 25.89
N VAL A 141 -42.09 -11.52 26.84
CA VAL A 141 -41.96 -12.98 26.84
C VAL A 141 -42.97 -13.60 25.86
N TYR A 142 -42.45 -14.49 25.02
CA TYR A 142 -43.16 -15.30 24.06
C TYR A 142 -42.95 -16.78 24.40
N ASN A 143 -44.05 -17.52 24.58
CA ASN A 143 -44.01 -18.95 24.84
C ASN A 143 -44.34 -19.69 23.54
N PRO A 144 -43.34 -20.19 22.80
CA PRO A 144 -43.60 -20.83 21.53
C PRO A 144 -44.35 -22.16 21.72
N PRO A 145 -45.17 -22.57 20.72
CA PRO A 145 -45.74 -23.91 20.71
C PRO A 145 -44.63 -24.98 20.67
N SER A 146 -44.95 -26.20 21.09
CA SER A 146 -44.00 -27.33 21.19
C SER A 146 -43.56 -27.93 19.84
N ILE A 147 -43.31 -27.09 18.84
CA ILE A 147 -42.85 -27.49 17.50
C ILE A 147 -41.35 -27.24 17.42
N VAL A 148 -40.58 -28.29 17.19
CA VAL A 148 -39.12 -28.20 17.04
C VAL A 148 -38.78 -27.58 15.68
N GLY A 149 -37.76 -26.72 15.65
CA GLY A 149 -37.25 -26.12 14.42
C GLY A 149 -37.02 -24.62 14.51
N ARG A 150 -36.78 -24.00 13.35
CA ARG A 150 -36.51 -22.56 13.21
C ARG A 150 -37.79 -21.74 13.13
N TYR A 151 -37.90 -20.73 13.99
CA TYR A 151 -38.95 -19.73 14.00
C TYR A 151 -38.42 -18.42 13.41
N ASN A 152 -39.05 -17.93 12.36
CA ASN A 152 -38.69 -16.63 11.77
C ASN A 152 -39.50 -15.53 12.43
N VAL A 153 -38.85 -14.48 12.90
CA VAL A 153 -39.47 -13.34 13.58
C VAL A 153 -39.29 -12.08 12.74
N THR A 154 -40.39 -11.42 12.39
CA THR A 154 -40.39 -10.10 11.75
C THR A 154 -40.89 -9.07 12.75
N PHE A 155 -40.01 -8.17 13.19
CA PHE A 155 -40.35 -7.01 14.00
C PHE A 155 -40.95 -5.92 13.12
N TYR A 156 -41.99 -5.26 13.61
CA TYR A 156 -42.67 -4.17 12.95
C TYR A 156 -42.79 -2.98 13.88
N ALA A 157 -42.69 -1.79 13.28
CA ALA A 157 -42.86 -0.53 13.96
C ALA A 157 -43.69 0.41 13.08
N ASN A 158 -44.84 0.85 13.57
CA ASN A 158 -45.79 1.68 12.83
C ASN A 158 -45.85 3.09 13.43
N SER A 159 -45.74 4.12 12.60
CA SER A 159 -45.92 5.51 13.02
C SER A 159 -47.40 5.88 13.13
N SER A 160 -47.68 7.03 13.74
CA SER A 160 -49.03 7.60 13.78
C SER A 160 -49.58 7.98 12.40
N SER A 161 -48.71 8.04 11.39
CA SER A 161 -49.07 8.29 10.00
C SER A 161 -49.30 7.03 9.17
N GLY A 162 -49.14 5.84 9.76
CA GLY A 162 -49.24 4.56 9.05
C GLY A 162 -47.97 4.13 8.31
N ALA A 163 -46.84 4.81 8.51
CA ALA A 163 -45.56 4.39 7.94
C ALA A 163 -44.99 3.23 8.77
N ILE A 164 -44.65 2.12 8.10
CA ILE A 164 -44.19 0.88 8.75
C ILE A 164 -42.71 0.64 8.45
N ALA A 165 -41.91 0.43 9.49
CA ALA A 165 -40.56 -0.13 9.41
C ALA A 165 -40.57 -1.60 9.86
N SER A 166 -39.65 -2.41 9.33
CA SER A 166 -39.54 -3.82 9.72
C SER A 166 -38.10 -4.34 9.75
N ALA A 167 -37.86 -5.35 10.59
CA ALA A 167 -36.58 -6.07 10.71
C ALA A 167 -36.84 -7.57 10.89
N VAL A 168 -35.95 -8.44 10.39
CA VAL A 168 -36.14 -9.90 10.40
C VAL A 168 -34.99 -10.59 11.14
N ASP A 169 -35.32 -11.56 11.98
CA ASP A 169 -34.40 -12.41 12.72
C ASP A 169 -35.02 -13.80 12.99
N TYR A 170 -34.35 -14.70 13.71
CA TYR A 170 -34.86 -16.04 14.00
C TYR A 170 -34.36 -16.63 15.33
N PHE A 171 -35.06 -17.64 15.83
CA PHE A 171 -34.57 -18.53 16.90
C PHE A 171 -34.87 -20.00 16.57
N GLU A 172 -34.17 -20.92 17.23
CA GLU A 172 -34.33 -22.36 17.02
C GLU A 172 -34.78 -23.08 18.30
N LEU A 173 -35.83 -23.89 18.19
CA LEU A 173 -36.24 -24.82 19.24
C LEU A 173 -35.72 -26.21 18.98
N THR A 174 -35.13 -26.82 20.01
CA THR A 174 -34.63 -28.20 20.00
C THR A 174 -35.49 -29.07 20.91
N SER A 175 -35.60 -30.36 20.59
CA SER A 175 -36.23 -31.33 21.50
C SER A 175 -35.45 -31.40 22.81
N SER A 176 -36.13 -31.41 23.95
CA SER A 176 -35.48 -31.70 25.24
C SER A 176 -34.71 -33.03 25.12
N PRO A 177 -33.44 -33.11 25.57
CA PRO A 177 -32.70 -34.35 25.52
C PRO A 177 -33.47 -35.40 26.33
N VAL A 178 -33.98 -36.42 25.65
CA VAL A 178 -34.55 -37.58 26.33
C VAL A 178 -33.40 -38.25 27.05
N THR A 179 -33.28 -38.03 28.35
CA THR A 179 -32.33 -38.77 29.18
C THR A 179 -32.66 -40.25 28.96
N PRO A 180 -31.73 -41.06 28.41
CA PRO A 180 -32.00 -42.47 28.22
C PRO A 180 -32.41 -43.05 29.59
N PRO A 181 -33.49 -43.86 29.66
CA PRO A 181 -33.94 -44.40 30.93
C PRO A 181 -32.76 -45.12 31.57
N VAL A 182 -32.30 -44.59 32.71
CA VAL A 182 -31.30 -45.25 33.54
C VAL A 182 -31.85 -46.62 33.85
N GLN A 183 -31.21 -47.67 33.33
CA GLN A 183 -31.57 -49.05 33.64
C GLN A 183 -31.41 -49.23 35.14
N GLN A 184 -32.54 -49.20 35.83
CA GLN A 184 -32.64 -49.38 37.26
C GLN A 184 -32.26 -50.83 37.58
N PRO A 185 -31.27 -51.09 38.45
CA PRO A 185 -30.95 -52.45 38.86
C PRO A 185 -32.15 -53.02 39.62
N SER A 186 -32.56 -54.22 39.22
CA SER A 186 -33.56 -55.04 39.91
C SER A 186 -33.20 -55.20 41.38
N GLY A 187 -34.03 -54.64 42.25
CA GLY A 187 -34.03 -54.87 43.69
C GLY A 187 -35.45 -54.70 44.19
N GLY A 188 -36.10 -55.82 44.51
CA GLY A 188 -37.53 -55.91 44.71
C GLY A 188 -38.07 -55.47 46.07
N GLY A 189 -39.39 -55.45 46.14
CA GLY A 189 -40.19 -55.59 47.36
C GLY A 189 -40.68 -54.29 47.98
N GLY A 190 -41.99 -54.11 48.07
CA GLY A 190 -42.58 -53.18 49.05
C GLY A 190 -43.85 -52.47 48.61
N SER A 191 -44.99 -53.07 48.91
CA SER A 191 -46.34 -52.52 48.89
C SER A 191 -46.47 -51.17 49.65
N GLY A 192 -47.29 -50.24 49.15
CA GLY A 192 -47.71 -49.07 49.93
C GLY A 192 -48.34 -47.96 49.08
N GLY A 193 -49.65 -48.01 48.88
CA GLY A 193 -50.42 -46.94 48.26
C GLY A 193 -50.46 -45.67 49.11
N GLY A 194 -50.34 -44.52 48.45
CA GLY A 194 -50.52 -43.21 49.06
C GLY A 194 -50.71 -42.16 47.95
N GLY A 195 -51.91 -41.60 47.87
CA GLY A 195 -52.24 -40.51 46.95
C GLY A 195 -51.40 -39.27 47.27
N GLY A 196 -50.31 -39.12 46.52
CA GLY A 196 -49.48 -37.92 46.54
C GLY A 196 -50.08 -36.90 45.59
N THR A 197 -50.66 -35.84 46.14
CA THR A 197 -50.97 -34.60 45.43
C THR A 197 -49.71 -34.19 44.67
N THR A 198 -49.74 -34.28 43.34
CA THR A 198 -48.67 -33.79 42.47
C THR A 198 -48.61 -32.28 42.65
N THR A 199 -47.82 -31.82 43.61
CA THR A 199 -47.41 -30.42 43.71
C THR A 199 -46.64 -30.17 42.42
N ILE A 200 -47.26 -29.46 41.48
CA ILE A 200 -46.60 -28.97 40.28
C ILE A 200 -45.49 -28.06 40.79
N ILE A 201 -44.27 -28.59 40.85
CA ILE A 201 -43.08 -27.81 41.16
C ILE A 201 -42.94 -26.88 39.97
N GLU A 202 -43.37 -25.63 40.15
CA GLU A 202 -43.29 -24.59 39.13
C GLU A 202 -41.83 -24.43 38.77
N GLN A 203 -41.46 -25.01 37.62
CA GLN A 203 -40.09 -25.07 37.16
C GLN A 203 -39.67 -23.64 36.84
N CYS A 204 -38.78 -23.09 37.65
CA CYS A 204 -38.30 -21.74 37.41
C CYS A 204 -37.51 -21.69 36.10
N VAL A 205 -37.50 -20.54 35.42
CA VAL A 205 -36.81 -20.36 34.13
C VAL A 205 -35.84 -19.19 34.25
N TYR A 206 -34.61 -19.37 33.74
CA TYR A 206 -33.61 -18.32 33.61
C TYR A 206 -33.80 -17.56 32.30
N PHE A 207 -33.82 -16.23 32.37
CA PHE A 207 -33.83 -15.37 31.19
C PHE A 207 -32.73 -14.36 31.31
N TRP A 208 -31.83 -14.29 30.33
CA TRP A 208 -30.70 -13.38 30.37
C TRP A 208 -30.87 -12.27 29.34
N ASP A 209 -30.98 -11.05 29.85
CA ASP A 209 -30.90 -9.82 29.08
C ASP A 209 -29.47 -9.28 29.17
N CYS A 210 -28.76 -9.24 28.05
CA CYS A 210 -27.36 -8.84 27.99
C CYS A 210 -27.20 -7.51 27.26
N THR A 211 -26.35 -6.64 27.78
CA THR A 211 -25.90 -5.47 27.03
C THR A 211 -25.14 -5.90 25.77
N PRO A 212 -25.02 -5.03 24.74
CA PRO A 212 -24.06 -5.24 23.66
C PRO A 212 -22.66 -5.47 24.23
N TRP A 213 -21.82 -6.19 23.49
CA TRP A 213 -20.41 -6.29 23.84
C TRP A 213 -19.81 -4.90 23.98
N GLY A 214 -19.22 -4.65 25.16
CA GLY A 214 -18.52 -3.43 25.47
C GLY A 214 -17.28 -3.26 24.60
N LEU A 215 -16.66 -2.08 24.73
CA LEU A 215 -15.37 -1.84 24.09
C LEU A 215 -14.35 -2.86 24.59
N CYS A 216 -13.44 -3.23 23.70
CA CYS A 216 -12.42 -4.21 24.04
C CYS A 216 -11.32 -3.56 24.89
N ALA A 217 -11.25 -3.92 26.16
CA ALA A 217 -10.24 -3.46 27.10
C ALA A 217 -9.33 -4.64 27.51
N ASP A 218 -8.02 -4.40 27.61
CA ASP A 218 -7.02 -5.34 28.13
C ASP A 218 -6.93 -6.74 27.47
N GLY A 219 -7.57 -7.02 26.34
CA GLY A 219 -7.68 -8.41 25.87
C GLY A 219 -9.05 -8.78 25.39
N ASN A 220 -10.06 -8.26 26.09
CA ASN A 220 -11.37 -8.86 26.16
C ASN A 220 -12.48 -7.81 26.00
N GLN A 221 -13.60 -8.22 25.43
CA GLN A 221 -14.83 -7.45 25.46
C GLN A 221 -15.69 -7.99 26.58
N THR A 222 -16.28 -7.10 27.36
CA THR A 222 -17.20 -7.45 28.44
C THR A 222 -18.62 -7.01 28.12
N ARG A 223 -19.62 -7.77 28.54
CA ARG A 223 -21.02 -7.34 28.56
C ARG A 223 -21.64 -7.72 29.90
N GLU A 224 -22.70 -7.04 30.27
CA GLU A 224 -23.44 -7.31 31.49
C GLU A 224 -24.72 -8.06 31.14
N CYS A 225 -24.92 -9.23 31.73
CA CYS A 225 -26.11 -10.05 31.58
C CYS A 225 -26.89 -10.07 32.89
N ARG A 226 -28.11 -9.53 32.86
CA ARG A 226 -29.04 -9.53 33.99
C ARG A 226 -30.06 -10.64 33.82
N ASN A 227 -30.26 -11.43 34.88
CA ASN A 227 -31.34 -12.41 34.91
C ASN A 227 -32.68 -11.69 35.11
N THR A 228 -33.58 -11.81 34.14
CA THR A 228 -34.96 -11.32 34.16
C THR A 228 -35.98 -12.46 34.35
N GLY A 229 -35.50 -13.68 34.56
CA GLY A 229 -36.31 -14.88 34.77
C GLY A 229 -36.80 -15.06 36.22
N THR A 230 -37.51 -16.16 36.46
CA THR A 230 -38.11 -16.48 37.77
C THR A 230 -37.15 -17.24 38.69
N CYS A 231 -36.08 -17.83 38.16
CA CYS A 231 -35.07 -18.50 38.99
C CYS A 231 -34.13 -17.50 39.66
N ASN A 232 -33.79 -17.76 40.91
CA ASN A 232 -32.62 -17.16 41.55
C ASN A 232 -31.38 -18.02 41.27
N GLY A 233 -30.34 -17.44 40.66
CA GLY A 233 -29.09 -18.15 40.37
C GLY A 233 -28.36 -17.62 39.14
N THR A 234 -27.25 -18.28 38.79
CA THR A 234 -26.41 -17.97 37.61
C THR A 234 -26.30 -19.14 36.63
N GLU A 235 -27.20 -20.12 36.75
CA GLU A 235 -27.26 -21.23 35.80
C GLU A 235 -27.59 -20.68 34.40
N SER A 236 -26.99 -21.28 33.37
CA SER A 236 -27.11 -20.85 31.97
C SER A 236 -26.78 -19.38 31.67
N LYS A 237 -26.07 -18.69 32.57
CA LYS A 237 -25.62 -17.30 32.33
C LYS A 237 -24.75 -17.22 31.06
N PRO A 238 -25.11 -16.40 30.06
CA PRO A 238 -24.30 -16.21 28.88
C PRO A 238 -22.91 -15.68 29.24
N VAL A 239 -21.92 -16.00 28.41
CA VAL A 239 -20.56 -15.50 28.57
C VAL A 239 -20.57 -13.97 28.56
N GLU A 240 -20.02 -13.39 29.61
CA GLU A 240 -19.89 -11.95 29.82
C GLU A 240 -18.54 -11.39 29.43
N GLU A 241 -17.57 -12.25 29.09
CA GLU A 241 -16.21 -11.86 28.69
C GLU A 241 -15.71 -12.74 27.55
N MET A 242 -15.25 -12.14 26.45
CA MET A 242 -14.67 -12.87 25.32
C MET A 242 -13.39 -12.21 24.80
N PRO A 243 -12.40 -12.99 24.32
CA PRO A 243 -11.18 -12.43 23.75
C PRO A 243 -11.49 -11.68 22.46
N CYS A 244 -10.94 -10.49 22.31
CA CYS A 244 -11.17 -9.70 21.12
C CYS A 244 -10.35 -10.25 19.95
N SER A 245 -10.92 -10.18 18.74
CA SER A 245 -10.23 -10.64 17.54
C SER A 245 -8.94 -9.83 17.33
N LYS A 246 -7.82 -10.52 17.07
CA LYS A 246 -6.48 -9.91 16.84
C LYS A 246 -6.34 -9.22 15.49
N ALA A 247 -7.45 -8.78 14.90
CA ALA A 247 -7.41 -8.27 13.56
C ALA A 247 -6.91 -6.81 13.60
N LEU A 248 -5.75 -6.60 12.95
CA LEU A 248 -4.96 -5.37 12.95
C LEU A 248 -5.46 -4.44 11.84
N PHE A 249 -6.60 -3.78 12.06
CA PHE A 249 -7.06 -2.75 11.14
C PHE A 249 -6.31 -1.46 11.42
N ASP A 250 -5.91 -0.79 10.35
CA ASP A 250 -5.45 0.58 10.39
C ASP A 250 -6.34 1.29 9.39
N ILE A 251 -7.49 1.75 9.87
CA ILE A 251 -8.54 2.32 9.03
C ILE A 251 -8.14 3.76 8.72
N ALA A 252 -7.74 4.01 7.47
CA ALA A 252 -7.61 5.37 6.98
C ALA A 252 -8.96 5.81 6.44
N LEU A 253 -9.55 6.81 7.09
CA LEU A 253 -10.76 7.45 6.61
C LEU A 253 -10.42 8.66 5.74
N ASN A 254 -10.99 8.69 4.53
CA ASN A 254 -10.82 9.81 3.61
C ASN A 254 -12.19 10.38 3.20
N LEU A 255 -12.42 11.65 3.54
CA LEU A 255 -13.61 12.39 3.14
C LEU A 255 -13.32 13.09 1.81
N LYS A 256 -13.86 12.57 0.70
CA LYS A 256 -13.50 13.05 -0.65
C LYS A 256 -14.32 14.25 -1.13
N LYS A 257 -15.59 14.34 -0.72
CA LYS A 257 -16.55 15.35 -1.19
C LYS A 257 -17.56 15.61 -0.08
N ILE A 258 -17.91 16.88 0.13
CA ILE A 258 -19.00 17.31 1.00
C ILE A 258 -19.83 18.30 0.19
N ASN A 259 -21.09 17.95 -0.07
CA ASN A 259 -22.02 18.81 -0.80
C ASN A 259 -23.30 18.99 0.04
N LEU A 260 -23.80 20.22 0.16
CA LEU A 260 -25.17 20.47 0.58
C LEU A 260 -26.02 20.46 -0.69
N THR A 261 -27.14 19.74 -0.66
CA THR A 261 -28.19 19.95 -1.65
C THR A 261 -29.12 21.06 -1.21
N GLU A 262 -29.97 21.53 -2.13
CA GLU A 262 -31.03 22.52 -1.85
C GLU A 262 -31.94 22.13 -0.67
N ASN A 263 -32.10 20.82 -0.40
CA ASN A 263 -32.91 20.29 0.72
C ASN A 263 -32.17 20.22 2.07
N ASN A 264 -31.06 20.94 2.23
CA ASN A 264 -30.18 20.85 3.42
C ASN A 264 -29.65 19.43 3.70
N THR A 265 -29.63 18.55 2.69
CA THR A 265 -29.01 17.22 2.80
C THR A 265 -27.50 17.35 2.64
N LEU A 266 -26.75 16.91 3.65
CA LEU A 266 -25.29 16.80 3.59
C LEU A 266 -24.90 15.47 2.97
N LYS A 267 -24.34 15.51 1.77
CA LYS A 267 -23.84 14.32 1.06
C LYS A 267 -22.32 14.27 1.15
N PHE A 268 -21.78 13.15 1.63
CA PHE A 268 -20.34 12.93 1.67
C PHE A 268 -19.94 11.51 1.35
N SER A 269 -18.70 11.34 0.89
CA SER A 269 -18.14 10.02 0.60
C SER A 269 -17.20 9.60 1.74
N VAL A 270 -17.43 8.40 2.26
CA VAL A 270 -16.63 7.75 3.29
C VAL A 270 -15.85 6.63 2.63
N GLU A 271 -14.53 6.67 2.72
CA GLU A 271 -13.65 5.60 2.26
C GLU A 271 -12.92 5.00 3.46
N LEU A 272 -13.22 3.74 3.77
CA LEU A 272 -12.59 2.94 4.80
C LEU A 272 -11.55 2.04 4.14
N VAL A 273 -10.29 2.19 4.56
CA VAL A 273 -9.18 1.39 4.00
C VAL A 273 -8.69 0.42 5.06
N GLU A 274 -8.96 -0.87 4.88
CA GLU A 274 -8.37 -1.93 5.69
C GLU A 274 -6.94 -2.23 5.20
N LYS A 275 -5.94 -2.08 6.06
CA LYS A 275 -4.54 -2.39 5.67
C LYS A 275 -4.17 -3.86 5.81
N ARG A 276 -4.77 -4.62 6.73
CA ARG A 276 -4.37 -6.00 7.06
C ARG A 276 -5.50 -6.85 7.66
N GLY A 277 -6.28 -7.50 6.79
CA GLY A 277 -7.15 -8.61 7.15
C GLY A 277 -7.94 -9.12 5.95
N ALA A 278 -8.51 -10.32 6.10
CA ALA A 278 -9.32 -11.00 5.08
C ALA A 278 -10.75 -11.26 5.56
N GLU A 279 -11.00 -11.07 6.86
CA GLU A 279 -12.26 -11.38 7.51
C GLU A 279 -13.18 -10.15 7.51
N LYS A 280 -14.48 -10.40 7.35
CA LYS A 280 -15.51 -9.38 7.40
C LYS A 280 -15.77 -9.00 8.85
N ILE A 281 -15.68 -7.72 9.19
CA ILE A 281 -15.84 -7.22 10.56
C ILE A 281 -16.84 -6.07 10.61
N ASP A 282 -17.66 -6.08 11.64
CA ASP A 282 -18.59 -5.02 11.94
C ASP A 282 -17.89 -3.90 12.70
N VAL A 283 -17.96 -2.68 12.16
CA VAL A 283 -17.43 -1.46 12.79
C VAL A 283 -18.57 -0.50 13.10
N TYR A 284 -18.46 0.22 14.21
CA TYR A 284 -19.40 1.30 14.54
C TYR A 284 -18.87 2.61 13.97
N VAL A 285 -19.64 3.25 13.11
CA VAL A 285 -19.32 4.55 12.50
C VAL A 285 -20.19 5.62 13.13
N LYS A 286 -19.57 6.56 13.87
CA LYS A 286 -20.23 7.75 14.42
C LYS A 286 -19.96 8.95 13.53
N TYR A 287 -21.03 9.56 13.01
CA TYR A 287 -21.00 10.83 12.32
C TYR A 287 -21.36 11.94 13.29
N THR A 288 -20.51 12.95 13.38
CA THR A 288 -20.68 14.10 14.26
C THR A 288 -20.47 15.38 13.46
N ILE A 289 -21.40 16.32 13.56
CA ILE A 289 -21.19 17.68 13.03
C ILE A 289 -20.95 18.59 14.23
N ILE A 290 -19.87 19.36 14.17
CA ILE A 290 -19.40 20.24 15.23
C ILE A 290 -19.41 21.67 14.71
N ASN A 291 -19.95 22.62 15.46
CA ASN A 291 -19.91 24.05 15.11
C ASN A 291 -18.54 24.68 15.48
N LYS A 292 -18.34 25.95 15.14
CA LYS A 292 -17.13 26.72 15.47
C LYS A 292 -16.81 26.80 16.98
N ASP A 293 -17.84 26.70 17.83
CA ASP A 293 -17.75 26.78 19.29
C ASP A 293 -17.48 25.39 19.90
N ASN A 294 -17.20 24.40 19.05
CA ASN A 294 -16.93 23.00 19.38
C ASN A 294 -18.13 22.26 20.01
N GLU A 295 -19.35 22.72 19.73
CA GLU A 295 -20.59 22.08 20.16
C GLU A 295 -21.06 21.06 19.13
N GLU A 296 -21.48 19.88 19.60
CA GLU A 296 -22.04 18.81 18.78
C GLU A 296 -23.50 19.17 18.41
N ILE A 297 -23.74 19.50 17.15
CA ILE A 297 -25.08 19.88 16.65
C ILE A 297 -25.82 18.71 16.00
N PHE A 298 -25.10 17.66 15.61
CA PHE A 298 -25.66 16.44 15.04
C PHE A 298 -24.80 15.23 15.41
N SER A 299 -25.45 14.10 15.67
CA SER A 299 -24.83 12.83 16.01
C SER A 299 -25.63 11.67 15.46
N GLN A 300 -24.98 10.74 14.78
CA GLN A 300 -25.60 9.48 14.36
C GLN A 300 -24.57 8.37 14.41
N ILE A 301 -24.97 7.20 14.93
CA ILE A 301 -24.13 5.99 14.94
C ILE A 301 -24.80 4.95 14.05
N GLU A 302 -24.02 4.25 13.24
CA GLU A 302 -24.47 3.07 12.48
C GLU A 302 -23.41 1.98 12.47
N THR A 303 -23.82 0.74 12.21
CA THR A 303 -22.91 -0.41 12.07
C THR A 303 -22.65 -0.68 10.60
N LYS A 304 -21.39 -0.92 10.23
CA LYS A 304 -20.99 -1.30 8.87
C LYS A 304 -20.13 -2.55 8.90
N ALA A 305 -20.46 -3.51 8.06
CA ALA A 305 -19.59 -4.65 7.83
C ALA A 305 -18.52 -4.29 6.79
N VAL A 306 -17.25 -4.34 7.18
CA VAL A 306 -16.09 -4.00 6.35
C VAL A 306 -15.32 -5.26 6.02
N GLN A 307 -14.98 -5.44 4.74
CA GLN A 307 -14.05 -6.46 4.27
C GLN A 307 -13.19 -5.84 3.17
N GLY A 308 -11.91 -5.62 3.45
CA GLY A 308 -11.00 -4.87 2.59
C GLY A 308 -11.33 -3.37 2.57
N ASN A 309 -11.29 -2.77 1.38
CA ASN A 309 -11.63 -1.35 1.20
C ASN A 309 -13.14 -1.19 1.00
N LEU A 310 -13.79 -0.41 1.86
CA LEU A 310 -15.20 -0.06 1.73
C LEU A 310 -15.32 1.42 1.38
N SER A 311 -15.90 1.74 0.23
CA SER A 311 -16.23 3.12 -0.14
C SER A 311 -17.74 3.25 -0.30
N TYR A 312 -18.35 4.20 0.39
CA TYR A 312 -19.79 4.46 0.29
C TYR A 312 -20.10 5.95 0.38
N GLN A 313 -21.29 6.32 -0.08
CA GLN A 313 -21.84 7.66 0.13
C GLN A 313 -22.78 7.64 1.32
N LYS A 314 -22.67 8.66 2.18
CA LYS A 314 -23.56 8.91 3.30
C LYS A 314 -24.30 10.21 3.04
N GLU A 315 -25.59 10.17 3.27
CA GLU A 315 -26.48 11.32 3.20
C GLU A 315 -27.07 11.53 4.60
N ILE A 316 -27.04 12.76 5.07
CA ILE A 316 -27.71 13.18 6.30
C ILE A 316 -28.72 14.24 5.89
N GLU A 317 -30.00 13.92 6.03
CA GLU A 317 -31.13 14.75 5.61
C GLU A 317 -31.56 15.70 6.74
N GLU A 318 -32.27 16.77 6.37
CA GLU A 318 -32.95 17.70 7.29
C GLU A 318 -32.03 18.36 8.33
N ILE A 319 -30.75 18.59 8.01
CA ILE A 319 -29.83 19.26 8.94
C ILE A 319 -30.09 20.76 8.88
N GLY A 320 -30.72 21.31 9.92
CA GLY A 320 -30.99 22.74 10.07
C GLY A 320 -29.73 23.57 10.35
N LEU A 321 -28.72 23.50 9.48
CA LEU A 321 -27.47 24.24 9.63
C LEU A 321 -27.68 25.70 9.20
N VAL A 322 -27.30 26.63 10.08
CA VAL A 322 -27.27 28.07 9.78
C VAL A 322 -25.93 28.47 9.16
N ASP A 323 -25.85 29.66 8.58
CA ASP A 323 -24.58 30.20 8.08
C ASP A 323 -23.51 30.19 9.18
N GLY A 324 -22.35 29.59 8.91
CA GLY A 324 -21.36 29.28 9.93
C GLY A 324 -20.23 28.37 9.47
N GLU A 325 -19.27 28.15 10.36
CA GLU A 325 -18.15 27.22 10.17
C GLU A 325 -18.42 25.93 10.95
N TYR A 326 -18.23 24.80 10.28
CA TYR A 326 -18.52 23.48 10.81
C TYR A 326 -17.39 22.50 10.52
N ALA A 327 -17.33 21.44 11.32
CA ALA A 327 -16.50 20.27 11.08
C ALA A 327 -17.40 19.03 11.01
N LEU A 328 -17.31 18.30 9.89
CA LEU A 328 -17.82 16.94 9.82
C LEU A 328 -16.73 16.01 10.34
N ARG A 329 -16.97 15.43 11.51
CA ARG A 329 -16.14 14.40 12.12
C ARG A 329 -16.79 13.05 11.94
N VAL A 330 -16.00 12.07 11.51
CA VAL A 330 -16.45 10.69 11.41
C VAL A 330 -15.48 9.85 12.21
N ASP A 331 -15.99 9.26 13.29
CA ASP A 331 -15.27 8.35 14.16
C ASP A 331 -15.65 6.90 13.85
N ILE A 332 -14.69 6.01 13.92
CA ILE A 332 -14.90 4.57 13.73
C ILE A 332 -14.34 3.87 14.96
N PHE A 333 -15.18 3.04 15.57
CA PHE A 333 -14.83 2.21 16.71
C PHE A 333 -14.76 0.75 16.27
N TYR A 334 -13.60 0.14 16.47
CA TYR A 334 -13.33 -1.25 16.09
C TYR A 334 -12.28 -1.85 17.02
N GLY A 335 -12.35 -3.16 17.26
CA GLY A 335 -11.36 -3.88 18.08
C GLY A 335 -11.06 -3.23 19.44
N TYR A 336 -9.88 -3.55 20.00
CA TYR A 336 -9.25 -3.07 21.25
C TYR A 336 -9.26 -1.54 21.47
N GLU A 337 -10.43 -0.93 21.64
CA GLU A 337 -10.59 0.53 21.80
C GLU A 337 -9.94 1.34 20.66
N GLN A 338 -9.73 0.71 19.50
CA GLN A 338 -9.09 1.39 18.39
C GLN A 338 -10.09 2.35 17.78
N ARG A 339 -9.73 3.62 17.85
CA ARG A 339 -10.47 4.72 17.26
C ARG A 339 -9.69 5.26 16.08
N ALA A 340 -10.29 5.19 14.90
CA ALA A 340 -9.87 6.01 13.78
C ALA A 340 -10.86 7.16 13.62
N PHE A 341 -10.37 8.34 13.25
CA PHE A 341 -11.26 9.44 12.91
C PHE A 341 -10.72 10.22 11.72
N ALA A 342 -11.64 10.81 10.96
CA ALA A 342 -11.31 11.88 10.02
C ALA A 342 -12.23 13.05 10.26
N GLU A 343 -11.68 14.25 10.02
CA GLU A 343 -12.40 15.50 10.16
C GLU A 343 -12.21 16.31 8.88
N GLN A 344 -13.30 16.89 8.38
CA GLN A 344 -13.26 17.84 7.29
C GLN A 344 -14.10 19.07 7.66
N LYS A 345 -13.43 20.24 7.63
CA LYS A 345 -14.06 21.53 7.87
C LYS A 345 -14.78 22.02 6.61
N PHE A 346 -15.94 22.61 6.79
CA PHE A 346 -16.73 23.22 5.73
C PHE A 346 -17.44 24.47 6.25
N LYS A 347 -17.67 25.43 5.38
CA LYS A 347 -18.37 26.68 5.71
C LYS A 347 -19.68 26.75 4.93
N ILE A 348 -20.75 27.09 5.62
CA ILE A 348 -22.05 27.41 5.01
C ILE A 348 -22.14 28.92 4.93
N LYS A 349 -22.38 29.43 3.72
CA LYS A 349 -22.64 30.85 3.50
C LYS A 349 -23.69 30.98 2.41
N ASP A 350 -24.77 31.71 2.68
CA ASP A 350 -25.84 31.94 1.72
C ASP A 350 -26.41 30.60 1.17
N GLN A 351 -26.51 29.57 2.01
CA GLN A 351 -26.89 28.18 1.65
C GLN A 351 -25.93 27.45 0.68
N GLU A 352 -24.82 28.06 0.26
CA GLU A 352 -23.75 27.38 -0.48
C GLU A 352 -22.68 26.86 0.48
N ILE A 353 -22.24 25.61 0.29
CA ILE A 353 -21.04 25.12 0.97
C ILE A 353 -19.80 25.62 0.23
N LYS A 354 -18.97 26.36 0.95
CA LYS A 354 -17.56 26.56 0.58
C LYS A 354 -16.74 25.57 1.37
N ILE A 355 -16.26 24.53 0.68
CA ILE A 355 -15.26 23.62 1.25
C ILE A 355 -14.00 24.44 1.43
N GLU A 356 -13.54 24.54 2.67
CA GLU A 356 -12.24 25.14 2.94
C GLU A 356 -11.19 24.11 2.52
N GLU A 357 -10.74 24.20 1.27
CA GLU A 357 -9.71 23.32 0.73
C GLU A 357 -8.40 23.49 1.51
N SER A 358 -8.24 22.67 2.55
CA SER A 358 -6.98 22.54 3.29
C SER A 358 -5.84 21.95 2.44
N SER A 359 -6.11 21.57 1.18
CA SER A 359 -5.21 20.76 0.34
C SER A 359 -4.41 21.51 -0.73
N LEU A 360 -4.59 22.82 -0.97
CA LEU A 360 -3.99 23.47 -2.15
C LEU A 360 -2.75 24.36 -1.92
N LYS A 361 -2.17 24.39 -0.71
CA LYS A 361 -0.79 24.89 -0.51
C LYS A 361 0.29 23.86 -0.89
N ILE A 362 -0.02 22.56 -0.90
CA ILE A 362 0.96 21.52 -1.24
C ILE A 362 1.17 21.42 -2.76
N GLN A 363 0.15 21.69 -3.58
CA GLN A 363 0.24 21.48 -5.04
C GLN A 363 1.06 22.56 -5.77
N LYS A 364 0.96 23.84 -5.36
CA LYS A 364 1.81 24.92 -5.91
C LYS A 364 3.29 24.70 -5.57
N THR A 365 3.57 24.22 -4.36
CA THR A 365 4.93 23.94 -3.88
C THR A 365 5.55 22.76 -4.63
N ASN A 366 4.77 21.71 -4.91
CA ASN A 366 5.24 20.57 -5.71
C ASN A 366 5.57 20.93 -7.16
N ARG A 367 4.86 21.88 -7.78
CA ARG A 367 5.16 22.34 -9.16
C ARG A 367 6.48 23.12 -9.23
N LEU A 368 6.78 23.94 -8.22
CA LEU A 368 8.06 24.65 -8.10
C LEU A 368 9.23 23.68 -7.84
N ILE A 369 9.02 22.68 -7.00
CA ILE A 369 10.02 21.63 -6.72
C ILE A 369 10.31 20.81 -7.99
N LEU A 370 9.28 20.42 -8.75
CA LEU A 370 9.43 19.70 -10.03
C LEU A 370 10.21 20.51 -11.07
N LEU A 371 9.94 21.81 -11.18
CA LEU A 371 10.71 22.73 -12.03
C LEU A 371 12.17 22.83 -11.58
N GLY A 372 12.43 22.91 -10.27
CA GLY A 372 13.78 22.90 -9.71
C GLY A 372 14.54 21.62 -10.04
N ILE A 373 13.90 20.46 -9.91
CA ILE A 373 14.50 19.16 -10.26
C ILE A 373 14.81 19.10 -11.76
N ALA A 374 13.93 19.56 -12.64
CA ALA A 374 14.15 19.58 -14.08
C ALA A 374 15.34 20.47 -14.50
N ILE A 375 15.52 21.62 -13.85
CA ILE A 375 16.66 22.51 -14.10
C ILE A 375 17.97 21.85 -13.65
N ILE A 376 17.98 21.22 -12.46
CA ILE A 376 19.16 20.55 -11.92
C ILE A 376 19.57 19.35 -12.80
N THR A 377 18.61 18.52 -13.22
CA THR A 377 18.92 17.35 -14.08
C THR A 377 19.45 17.78 -15.44
N SER A 378 18.90 18.86 -16.03
CA SER A 378 19.40 19.43 -17.27
C SER A 378 20.82 19.98 -17.13
N ALA A 379 21.13 20.68 -16.04
CA ALA A 379 22.48 21.18 -15.75
C ALA A 379 23.50 20.04 -15.56
N ILE A 380 23.12 18.95 -14.86
CA ILE A 380 23.96 17.76 -14.70
C ILE A 380 24.21 17.09 -16.05
N ALA A 381 23.19 16.93 -16.88
CA ALA A 381 23.34 16.35 -18.21
C ALA A 381 24.30 17.18 -19.07
N PHE A 382 24.18 18.50 -19.03
CA PHE A 382 25.07 19.42 -19.74
C PHE A 382 26.51 19.31 -19.24
N PHE A 383 26.71 19.22 -17.91
CA PHE A 383 28.02 19.04 -17.31
C PHE A 383 28.66 17.70 -17.67
N VAL A 384 27.90 16.61 -17.72
CA VAL A 384 28.37 15.29 -18.16
C VAL A 384 28.78 15.33 -19.63
N VAL A 385 27.97 15.92 -20.50
CA VAL A 385 28.32 16.09 -21.93
C VAL A 385 29.59 16.93 -22.08
N TYR A 386 29.70 18.03 -21.33
CA TYR A 386 30.91 18.85 -21.29
C TYR A 386 32.14 18.04 -20.86
N LEU A 387 32.03 17.24 -19.80
CA LEU A 387 33.11 16.36 -19.34
C LEU A 387 33.48 15.32 -20.39
N LEU A 388 32.50 14.71 -21.06
CA LEU A 388 32.73 13.74 -22.13
C LEU A 388 33.46 14.38 -23.31
N ILE A 389 33.07 15.58 -23.74
CA ILE A 389 33.76 16.33 -24.81
C ILE A 389 35.20 16.63 -24.40
N ARG A 390 35.42 17.13 -23.18
CA ARG A 390 36.75 17.44 -22.64
C ARG A 390 37.61 16.19 -22.53
N PHE A 391 37.05 15.07 -22.07
CA PHE A 391 37.73 13.78 -22.01
C PHE A 391 38.08 13.24 -23.39
N ASN A 392 37.20 13.38 -24.38
CA ASN A 392 37.46 12.90 -25.73
C ASN A 392 38.62 13.68 -26.39
N LYS A 393 38.71 14.99 -26.09
CA LYS A 393 39.83 15.84 -26.51
C LYS A 393 41.16 15.41 -25.85
N LEU A 394 41.12 14.97 -24.59
CA LEU A 394 42.27 14.42 -23.87
C LEU A 394 42.65 12.99 -24.33
N LEU A 395 41.66 12.14 -24.61
CA LEU A 395 41.87 10.78 -25.11
C LEU A 395 42.50 10.78 -26.51
N LYS A 396 42.16 11.76 -27.36
CA LYS A 396 42.84 11.95 -28.65
C LYS A 396 44.36 12.14 -28.52
N ARG A 397 44.85 12.72 -27.42
CA ARG A 397 46.29 12.87 -27.17
C ARG A 397 46.97 11.60 -26.66
N PHE A 398 46.21 10.62 -26.16
CA PHE A 398 46.73 9.37 -25.59
C PHE A 398 46.55 8.15 -26.52
N ASN A 399 46.01 8.33 -27.73
CA ASN A 399 45.52 7.21 -28.54
C ASN A 399 46.50 6.66 -29.60
N GLU A 400 47.76 7.10 -29.62
CA GLU A 400 48.77 6.46 -30.46
C GLU A 400 49.50 5.28 -29.79
N GLN A 401 49.42 5.12 -28.46
CA GLN A 401 50.26 4.15 -27.75
C GLN A 401 49.54 2.97 -27.07
N ALA A 402 48.20 2.92 -27.06
CA ALA A 402 47.47 1.97 -26.20
C ALA A 402 46.27 1.28 -26.88
N ARG A 403 46.41 0.87 -28.15
CA ARG A 403 45.28 0.40 -28.96
C ARG A 403 44.85 -1.07 -28.77
N ARG A 404 45.61 -1.93 -28.07
CA ARG A 404 45.29 -3.38 -27.99
C ARG A 404 44.78 -3.93 -26.65
N LYS A 405 44.92 -3.25 -25.50
CA LYS A 405 44.45 -3.79 -24.19
C LYS A 405 43.16 -3.16 -23.65
N ARG A 406 42.58 -2.16 -24.33
CA ARG A 406 41.40 -1.43 -23.80
C ARG A 406 40.08 -2.19 -23.90
N LYS A 407 39.88 -3.06 -24.91
CA LYS A 407 38.57 -3.69 -25.13
C LYS A 407 38.14 -4.61 -23.98
N ALA A 408 39.04 -5.46 -23.48
CA ALA A 408 38.73 -6.40 -22.39
C ALA A 408 38.31 -5.70 -21.08
N PHE A 409 38.97 -4.59 -20.73
CA PHE A 409 38.66 -3.86 -19.49
C PHE A 409 37.32 -3.11 -19.57
N THR A 410 36.96 -2.56 -20.74
CA THR A 410 35.64 -1.94 -20.93
C THR A 410 34.50 -2.96 -20.85
N TYR A 411 34.67 -4.16 -21.41
CA TYR A 411 33.64 -5.20 -21.30
C TYR A 411 33.49 -5.71 -19.85
N GLY A 412 34.59 -5.89 -19.12
CA GLY A 412 34.52 -6.31 -17.71
C GLY A 412 33.78 -5.32 -16.80
N LEU A 413 33.93 -4.01 -17.06
CA LEU A 413 33.26 -2.99 -16.25
C LEU A 413 31.76 -2.88 -16.57
N VAL A 414 31.36 -3.12 -17.82
CA VAL A 414 29.94 -3.19 -18.21
C VAL A 414 29.27 -4.42 -17.60
N VAL A 415 29.92 -5.58 -17.61
CA VAL A 415 29.41 -6.82 -17.00
C VAL A 415 29.26 -6.66 -15.48
N LEU A 416 30.23 -6.04 -14.81
CA LEU A 416 30.14 -5.75 -13.37
C LEU A 416 28.95 -4.83 -13.04
N LEU A 417 28.69 -3.82 -13.87
CA LEU A 417 27.61 -2.86 -13.66
C LEU A 417 26.23 -3.49 -13.89
N ILE A 418 26.12 -4.42 -14.85
CA ILE A 418 24.93 -5.26 -15.04
C ILE A 418 24.72 -6.17 -13.82
N PHE A 419 25.77 -6.79 -13.28
CA PHE A 419 25.67 -7.66 -12.11
C PHE A 419 25.23 -6.89 -10.85
N VAL A 420 25.75 -5.67 -10.66
CA VAL A 420 25.33 -4.78 -9.55
C VAL A 420 23.88 -4.34 -9.73
N LEU A 421 23.45 -4.01 -10.95
CA LEU A 421 22.05 -3.69 -11.24
C LEU A 421 21.11 -4.88 -10.97
N LEU A 422 21.51 -6.10 -11.35
CA LEU A 422 20.74 -7.31 -11.09
C LEU A 422 20.70 -7.69 -9.61
N ALA A 423 21.77 -7.47 -8.85
CA ALA A 423 21.82 -7.73 -7.41
C ALA A 423 21.00 -6.73 -6.57
N ILE A 424 20.77 -5.52 -7.09
CA ILE A 424 19.93 -4.47 -6.45
C ILE A 424 18.45 -4.61 -6.86
N ILE A 425 18.07 -5.64 -7.60
CA ILE A 425 16.67 -6.06 -7.70
C ILE A 425 16.45 -7.08 -6.56
N PRO A 426 16.14 -6.66 -5.31
CA PRO A 426 15.70 -7.63 -4.33
C PRO A 426 14.39 -8.25 -4.81
N LYS A 427 14.12 -9.45 -4.29
CA LYS A 427 12.83 -10.16 -4.27
C LYS A 427 11.68 -9.27 -3.80
N THR A 428 11.29 -8.28 -4.58
CA THR A 428 9.98 -7.67 -4.46
C THR A 428 9.06 -8.55 -5.29
N ASN A 429 8.16 -9.25 -4.62
CA ASN A 429 7.06 -9.95 -5.30
C ASN A 429 6.19 -8.88 -5.97
N ILE A 430 6.57 -8.49 -7.19
CA ILE A 430 5.80 -7.62 -8.08
C ILE A 430 4.78 -8.51 -8.78
N ALA A 431 3.85 -9.03 -8.00
CA ALA A 431 2.62 -9.61 -8.50
C ALA A 431 1.48 -8.92 -7.75
N GLY A 432 0.74 -8.07 -8.44
CA GLY A 432 -0.60 -7.63 -8.02
C GLY A 432 -0.73 -6.32 -7.24
N LYS A 433 0.31 -5.50 -7.02
CA LYS A 433 0.13 -4.20 -6.34
C LYS A 433 -0.16 -3.08 -7.33
N THR A 434 -1.44 -2.71 -7.43
CA THR A 434 -1.97 -1.61 -8.25
C THR A 434 -1.29 -0.27 -7.92
N ILE A 435 -0.97 0.46 -8.98
CA ILE A 435 -0.27 1.75 -9.01
C ILE A 435 -1.22 2.81 -8.45
N GLY A 436 -1.24 3.01 -7.13
CA GLY A 436 -2.25 3.84 -6.49
C GLY A 436 -1.80 4.58 -5.24
N ASN A 437 -0.52 4.94 -5.09
CA ASN A 437 -0.07 6.11 -4.31
C ASN A 437 1.46 6.20 -4.32
N LEU A 438 2.00 7.09 -5.15
CA LEU A 438 3.45 7.28 -5.35
C LEU A 438 4.04 8.45 -4.52
N SER A 439 3.32 9.00 -3.54
CA SER A 439 3.72 10.27 -2.90
C SER A 439 4.67 10.11 -1.70
N SER A 440 4.73 8.95 -1.04
CA SER A 440 5.50 8.79 0.21
C SER A 440 6.88 8.11 0.03
N TYR A 441 7.10 7.36 -1.06
CA TYR A 441 8.25 6.45 -1.16
C TYR A 441 9.46 6.97 -1.98
N ASN A 442 9.39 8.19 -2.54
CA ASN A 442 10.35 8.61 -3.58
C ASN A 442 11.69 9.20 -3.08
N TRP A 443 11.75 9.78 -1.87
CA TRP A 443 13.01 10.44 -1.45
C TRP A 443 14.15 9.44 -1.21
N LYS A 444 13.86 8.27 -0.62
CA LYS A 444 14.88 7.25 -0.34
C LYS A 444 15.47 6.66 -1.63
N ILE A 445 14.66 6.48 -2.67
CA ILE A 445 15.11 5.98 -3.97
C ILE A 445 15.97 7.04 -4.69
N ILE A 446 15.56 8.31 -4.65
CA ILE A 446 16.35 9.41 -5.23
C ILE A 446 17.69 9.57 -4.51
N LEU A 447 17.71 9.48 -3.16
CA LEU A 447 18.93 9.53 -2.36
C LEU A 447 19.87 8.36 -2.70
N LEU A 448 19.33 7.16 -2.88
CA LEU A 448 20.10 5.98 -3.27
C LEU A 448 20.71 6.14 -4.68
N LEU A 449 19.94 6.66 -5.64
CA LEU A 449 20.43 6.91 -7.00
C LEU A 449 21.55 7.97 -7.01
N LEU A 450 21.41 9.04 -6.21
CA LEU A 450 22.46 10.05 -6.03
C LEU A 450 23.73 9.46 -5.40
N LEU A 451 23.58 8.59 -4.40
CA LEU A 451 24.72 7.89 -3.77
C LEU A 451 25.46 7.00 -4.78
N ILE A 452 24.73 6.22 -5.58
CA ILE A 452 25.31 5.37 -6.63
C ILE A 452 26.07 6.22 -7.65
N PHE A 453 25.50 7.36 -8.07
CA PHE A 453 26.14 8.26 -9.01
C PHE A 453 27.44 8.86 -8.44
N PHE A 454 27.42 9.24 -7.16
CA PHE A 454 28.60 9.75 -6.46
C PHE A 454 29.72 8.70 -6.36
N VAL A 455 29.38 7.45 -6.03
CA VAL A 455 30.35 6.33 -5.97
C VAL A 455 30.94 6.06 -7.35
N LEU A 456 30.13 6.05 -8.41
CA LEU A 456 30.62 5.88 -9.79
C LEU A 456 31.58 7.01 -10.20
N ALA A 457 31.24 8.26 -9.88
CA ALA A 457 32.11 9.41 -10.15
C ALA A 457 33.44 9.29 -9.39
N LEU A 458 33.39 8.90 -8.11
CA LEU A 458 34.58 8.66 -7.28
C LEU A 458 35.47 7.56 -7.87
N LEU A 459 34.88 6.44 -8.29
CA LEU A 459 35.60 5.34 -8.92
C LEU A 459 36.28 5.76 -10.24
N ILE A 460 35.65 6.62 -11.04
CA ILE A 460 36.25 7.16 -12.27
C ILE A 460 37.47 8.05 -11.96
N VAL A 461 37.38 8.88 -10.91
CA VAL A 461 38.51 9.73 -10.47
C VAL A 461 39.63 8.88 -9.90
N LEU A 462 39.31 7.93 -9.03
CA LEU A 462 40.26 7.02 -8.39
C LEU A 462 40.90 6.06 -9.39
N ARG A 463 40.21 5.69 -10.48
CA ARG A 463 40.77 4.87 -11.55
C ARG A 463 42.08 5.45 -12.12
N LYS A 464 42.19 6.77 -12.26
CA LYS A 464 43.45 7.40 -12.69
C LYS A 464 44.58 7.18 -11.68
N ARG A 465 44.28 7.27 -10.39
CA ARG A 465 45.26 7.13 -9.30
C ARG A 465 45.67 5.67 -9.11
N ILE A 466 44.72 4.74 -9.16
CA ILE A 466 44.94 3.30 -8.99
C ILE A 466 45.72 2.72 -10.18
N ILE A 467 45.40 3.09 -11.43
CA ILE A 467 46.15 2.62 -12.60
C ILE A 467 47.59 3.15 -12.57
N GLY A 468 47.80 4.41 -12.18
CA GLY A 468 49.15 4.97 -12.02
C GLY A 468 49.95 4.26 -10.93
N PHE A 469 49.29 3.85 -9.85
CA PHE A 469 49.93 3.13 -8.74
C PHE A 469 50.26 1.67 -9.11
N LEU A 470 49.33 0.95 -9.76
CA LEU A 470 49.56 -0.42 -10.22
C LEU A 470 50.68 -0.51 -11.26
N PHE A 471 50.78 0.47 -12.16
CA PHE A 471 51.86 0.49 -13.16
C PHE A 471 53.24 0.61 -12.50
N ARG A 472 53.35 1.42 -11.42
CA ARG A 472 54.59 1.55 -10.63
C ARG A 472 54.97 0.26 -9.90
N MET A 473 54.00 -0.57 -9.52
CA MET A 473 54.29 -1.86 -8.87
C MET A 473 54.74 -2.94 -9.87
N THR A 474 54.19 -2.97 -11.08
CA THR A 474 54.56 -3.99 -12.08
C THR A 474 55.97 -3.84 -12.65
N ASP A 475 56.54 -2.65 -12.67
CA ASP A 475 57.93 -2.45 -13.15
C ASP A 475 58.99 -2.97 -12.16
N ASN A 476 58.62 -3.14 -10.88
CA ASN A 476 59.55 -3.64 -9.85
C ASN A 476 59.67 -5.17 -9.78
N TYR A 477 58.81 -5.92 -10.48
CA TYR A 477 58.72 -7.40 -10.34
C TYR A 477 59.48 -8.21 -11.41
N LYS A 478 60.21 -7.56 -12.33
CA LYS A 478 61.04 -8.25 -13.34
C LYS A 478 62.53 -8.19 -13.03
N LYS A 479 62.93 -8.47 -11.79
CA LYS A 479 64.32 -8.84 -11.52
C LYS A 479 64.53 -10.27 -12.00
N HIS A 480 65.01 -10.40 -13.24
CA HIS A 480 65.51 -11.68 -13.73
C HIS A 480 66.62 -12.17 -12.80
N PRO A 481 66.70 -13.48 -12.50
CA PRO A 481 67.77 -14.02 -11.68
C PRO A 481 69.12 -13.58 -12.28
N LYS A 482 70.03 -13.09 -11.41
CA LYS A 482 71.28 -12.40 -11.80
C LYS A 482 72.17 -13.22 -12.76
N ASN A 483 71.97 -14.54 -12.80
CA ASN A 483 72.76 -15.49 -13.58
C ASN A 483 72.05 -16.00 -14.85
N SER A 484 70.96 -15.37 -15.28
CA SER A 484 70.29 -15.73 -16.54
C SER A 484 70.81 -14.90 -17.71
N VAL A 485 70.81 -15.46 -18.92
CA VAL A 485 71.10 -14.75 -20.18
C VAL A 485 70.27 -13.45 -20.28
N LYS A 486 69.00 -13.53 -19.86
CA LYS A 486 68.09 -12.39 -19.83
C LYS A 486 68.50 -11.31 -18.83
N GLY A 487 69.24 -11.68 -17.78
CA GLY A 487 69.83 -10.75 -16.83
C GLY A 487 70.93 -9.88 -17.42
N LEU A 488 71.59 -10.31 -18.51
CA LEU A 488 72.63 -9.53 -19.19
C LEU A 488 72.08 -8.36 -20.01
N MET A 489 70.83 -8.46 -20.44
CA MET A 489 70.16 -7.43 -21.25
C MET A 489 70.11 -6.09 -20.51
N ASN A 490 70.39 -5.01 -21.22
CA ASN A 490 70.43 -3.64 -20.71
C ASN A 490 71.50 -3.34 -19.64
N LYS A 491 72.41 -4.28 -19.31
CA LYS A 491 73.56 -3.97 -18.46
C LYS A 491 74.47 -2.97 -19.17
N LYS A 492 75.03 -2.05 -18.39
CA LYS A 492 76.00 -1.07 -18.88
C LYS A 492 77.34 -1.75 -19.13
N VAL A 493 77.98 -1.45 -20.25
CA VAL A 493 79.29 -1.98 -20.62
C VAL A 493 80.33 -0.88 -20.49
N TYR A 494 81.41 -1.20 -19.78
CA TYR A 494 82.57 -0.34 -19.54
C TYR A 494 83.84 -1.05 -19.98
N THR A 495 84.86 -0.28 -20.36
CA THR A 495 86.23 -0.78 -20.53
C THR A 495 86.91 -0.99 -19.17
N GLU A 496 88.09 -1.62 -19.15
CA GLU A 496 88.94 -1.73 -17.97
C GLU A 496 89.38 -0.35 -17.46
N SER A 497 89.60 0.62 -18.35
CA SER A 497 89.87 2.01 -18.00
C SER A 497 88.66 2.77 -17.41
N GLY A 498 87.48 2.16 -17.38
CA GLY A 498 86.25 2.76 -16.85
C GLY A 498 85.48 3.61 -17.86
N TYR A 499 85.85 3.56 -19.15
CA TYR A 499 85.13 4.26 -20.21
C TYR A 499 83.79 3.58 -20.51
N TYR A 500 82.70 4.34 -20.50
CA TYR A 500 81.37 3.82 -20.81
C TYR A 500 81.15 3.69 -22.32
N ILE A 501 80.81 2.49 -22.78
CA ILE A 501 80.57 2.21 -24.20
C ILE A 501 79.06 2.28 -24.51
N GLY A 502 78.24 1.60 -23.72
CA GLY A 502 76.82 1.46 -24.04
C GLY A 502 76.10 0.43 -23.19
N LYS A 503 75.04 -0.16 -23.75
CA LYS A 503 74.26 -1.22 -23.07
C LYS A 503 74.13 -2.46 -23.94
N ILE A 504 74.07 -3.63 -23.31
CA ILE A 504 73.75 -4.87 -24.00
C ILE A 504 72.36 -4.79 -24.63
N ASP A 505 72.32 -4.86 -25.96
CA ASP A 505 71.13 -4.87 -26.79
C ASP A 505 70.69 -6.29 -27.10
N ASP A 506 71.64 -7.22 -27.23
CA ASP A 506 71.39 -8.62 -27.53
C ASP A 506 72.53 -9.53 -27.05
N VAL A 507 72.23 -10.82 -26.86
CA VAL A 507 73.20 -11.85 -26.47
C VAL A 507 73.19 -12.95 -27.53
N ILE A 508 74.32 -13.15 -28.19
CA ILE A 508 74.47 -14.16 -29.24
C ILE A 508 74.97 -15.45 -28.57
N LEU A 509 74.13 -16.47 -28.65
CA LEU A 509 74.43 -17.80 -28.13
C LEU A 509 74.98 -18.65 -29.26
N GLY A 510 76.17 -19.21 -29.07
CA GLY A 510 76.64 -20.36 -29.82
C GLY A 510 76.34 -21.63 -29.02
N GLU A 511 76.50 -22.81 -29.64
CA GLU A 511 76.31 -24.15 -29.03
C GLU A 511 75.63 -24.15 -27.64
N ASN A 512 76.41 -24.20 -26.56
CA ASN A 512 75.96 -24.13 -25.16
C ASN A 512 76.64 -23.01 -24.36
N ARG A 513 77.09 -21.94 -25.01
CA ARG A 513 77.78 -20.81 -24.34
C ARG A 513 77.44 -19.48 -24.99
N ILE A 514 77.63 -18.39 -24.24
CA ILE A 514 77.56 -17.05 -24.81
C ILE A 514 78.79 -16.87 -25.69
N GLU A 515 78.56 -16.69 -26.99
CA GLU A 515 79.62 -16.52 -27.98
C GLU A 515 80.04 -15.05 -28.05
N SER A 516 79.05 -14.15 -28.15
CA SER A 516 79.30 -12.71 -28.24
C SER A 516 78.14 -11.89 -27.68
N LEU A 517 78.45 -10.63 -27.38
CA LEU A 517 77.53 -9.64 -26.83
C LEU A 517 77.36 -8.50 -27.82
N LYS A 518 76.11 -8.20 -28.18
CA LYS A 518 75.78 -7.03 -29.00
C LYS A 518 75.52 -5.84 -28.10
N ILE A 519 76.39 -4.84 -28.17
CA ILE A 519 76.33 -3.61 -27.40
C ILE A 519 75.73 -2.53 -28.28
N LYS A 520 74.63 -1.93 -27.83
CA LYS A 520 74.11 -0.69 -28.40
C LYS A 520 74.89 0.47 -27.82
N VAL A 521 75.69 1.10 -28.67
CA VAL A 521 76.55 2.20 -28.29
C VAL A 521 75.71 3.44 -28.00
N ASP A 522 76.08 4.20 -26.97
CA ASP A 522 75.35 5.41 -26.63
C ASP A 522 75.48 6.46 -27.75
N LYS A 523 74.39 7.19 -28.02
CA LYS A 523 74.34 8.22 -29.07
C LYS A 523 75.35 9.35 -28.83
N LYS A 524 75.82 9.51 -27.59
CA LYS A 524 76.81 10.52 -27.20
C LYS A 524 78.14 10.39 -27.93
N HIS A 525 78.50 9.18 -28.38
CA HIS A 525 79.78 8.93 -29.06
C HIS A 525 79.76 9.29 -30.57
N LYS A 526 78.66 9.88 -31.11
CA LYS A 526 78.52 10.32 -32.51
C LYS A 526 78.81 9.26 -33.58
N LEU A 527 78.50 8.01 -33.27
CA LEU A 527 78.86 6.88 -34.11
C LEU A 527 77.78 6.59 -35.13
N LYS A 528 78.20 6.30 -36.37
CA LYS A 528 77.28 5.87 -37.42
C LYS A 528 76.78 4.43 -37.19
N ALA A 529 77.55 3.61 -36.47
CA ALA A 529 77.17 2.25 -36.12
C ALA A 529 76.12 2.23 -34.99
N LYS A 530 75.02 1.50 -35.20
CA LYS A 530 73.94 1.35 -34.21
C LYS A 530 74.28 0.39 -33.06
N GLY A 531 75.34 -0.40 -33.20
CA GLY A 531 75.83 -1.34 -32.20
C GLY A 531 77.15 -1.99 -32.60
N VAL A 532 77.78 -2.65 -31.64
CA VAL A 532 79.07 -3.34 -31.73
C VAL A 532 78.88 -4.77 -31.21
N ILE A 533 79.50 -5.76 -31.85
CA ILE A 533 79.51 -7.14 -31.36
C ILE A 533 80.88 -7.43 -30.78
N ILE A 534 80.93 -7.92 -29.53
CA ILE A 534 82.18 -8.27 -28.83
C ILE A 534 82.13 -9.74 -28.42
N ASP A 535 83.15 -10.51 -28.79
CA ASP A 535 83.29 -11.89 -28.34
C ASP A 535 83.33 -11.96 -26.81
N TYR A 536 82.62 -12.93 -26.24
CA TYR A 536 82.53 -13.11 -24.80
C TYR A 536 83.89 -13.38 -24.14
N LYS A 537 84.88 -13.88 -24.91
CA LYS A 537 86.26 -14.07 -24.46
C LYS A 537 86.95 -12.78 -24.01
N HIS A 538 86.49 -11.62 -24.47
CA HIS A 538 87.00 -10.30 -24.08
C HIS A 538 86.25 -9.68 -22.90
N VAL A 539 85.27 -10.39 -22.32
CA VAL A 539 84.52 -9.92 -21.15
C VAL A 539 85.26 -10.35 -19.88
N LYS A 540 85.79 -9.38 -19.12
CA LYS A 540 86.53 -9.63 -17.88
C LYS A 540 85.63 -9.92 -16.69
N GLY A 541 84.47 -9.29 -16.62
CA GLY A 541 83.60 -9.39 -15.46
C GLY A 541 82.15 -9.08 -15.78
N VAL A 542 81.24 -9.85 -15.17
CA VAL A 542 79.80 -9.69 -15.30
C VAL A 542 79.18 -9.53 -13.91
N SER A 543 78.86 -8.30 -13.55
CA SER A 543 78.15 -7.96 -12.30
C SER A 543 76.98 -7.02 -12.64
N GLU A 544 76.70 -5.98 -11.87
CA GLU A 544 75.69 -4.96 -12.24
C GLU A 544 76.05 -4.22 -13.52
N ILE A 545 77.35 -4.20 -13.84
CA ILE A 545 77.95 -3.73 -15.09
C ILE A 545 78.74 -4.88 -15.75
N ILE A 546 79.07 -4.72 -17.02
CA ILE A 546 79.95 -5.61 -17.77
C ILE A 546 81.25 -4.87 -18.04
N ILE A 547 82.38 -5.47 -17.71
CA ILE A 547 83.72 -4.93 -17.95
C ILE A 547 84.34 -5.72 -19.10
N ILE A 548 84.83 -5.03 -20.13
CA ILE A 548 85.54 -5.63 -21.27
C ILE A 548 87.01 -5.20 -21.29
N GLU A 549 87.85 -6.05 -21.88
CA GLU A 549 89.28 -5.77 -22.10
C GLU A 549 89.51 -4.48 -22.89
N GLU A 550 90.52 -3.69 -22.51
CA GLU A 550 90.87 -2.45 -23.22
C GLU A 550 91.20 -2.71 -24.69
N LYS A 551 91.90 -3.81 -24.98
CA LYS A 551 92.27 -4.23 -26.36
C LYS A 551 91.05 -4.48 -27.26
N ALA A 552 89.94 -4.92 -26.68
CA ALA A 552 88.69 -5.10 -27.40
C ALA A 552 88.03 -3.74 -27.72
N ALA A 553 88.26 -2.73 -26.88
CA ALA A 553 87.84 -1.35 -27.12
C ALA A 553 88.75 -0.62 -28.12
N GLU A 554 90.05 -0.89 -28.18
CA GLU A 554 90.96 -0.33 -29.19
C GLU A 554 90.55 -0.71 -30.62
N HIS A 555 90.00 -1.91 -30.81
CA HIS A 555 89.42 -2.31 -32.10
C HIS A 555 88.20 -1.46 -32.47
N LEU A 556 87.51 -0.93 -31.48
CA LEU A 556 86.42 0.03 -31.69
C LEU A 556 87.00 1.38 -32.11
N GLU A 557 88.06 1.86 -31.47
CA GLU A 557 88.68 3.14 -31.81
C GLU A 557 89.09 3.23 -33.28
N LYS A 558 89.56 2.13 -33.88
CA LYS A 558 89.89 2.06 -35.31
C LYS A 558 88.70 2.32 -36.25
N PHE A 559 87.46 2.19 -35.78
CA PHE A 559 86.25 2.58 -36.51
C PHE A 559 85.77 4.02 -36.19
N GLY A 560 86.63 4.83 -35.57
CA GLY A 560 86.34 6.20 -35.14
C GLY A 560 85.52 6.26 -33.84
N LEU A 561 85.65 5.24 -32.97
CA LEU A 561 84.78 5.08 -31.79
C LEU A 561 85.22 5.87 -30.54
N MET A 562 86.47 6.35 -30.49
CA MET A 562 86.94 7.30 -29.48
C MET A 562 87.90 8.30 -30.12
N SER A 563 87.66 9.60 -29.93
CA SER A 563 88.72 10.61 -29.99
C SER A 563 89.10 10.90 -28.55
N THR A 564 90.37 10.69 -28.19
CA THR A 564 90.95 11.20 -26.93
C THR A 564 90.70 12.68 -26.76
#